data_AF-A0A533VQ70-F1
#
_entry.id   AF-A0A533VQ70-F1
#
_cell.length_a   1.000
_cell.length_b   1.000
_cell.length_c   1.000
_cell.angle_alpha   90.00
_cell.angle_beta   90.00
_cell.angle_gamma   90.00
#
_symmetry.space_group_name_H-M   'P 1'
#
loop_
_entity.id
_entity.type
_entity.pdbx_description
1 polymer ?
#
loop_
_entity_poly.entity_id
_entity_poly.type
_entity_poly.pdbx_seq_one_letter_code
_entity_poly.pdbx_strand_id
1 'polypeptide(L)'
;KDPRGTIESVLADEEFMQKDHEFTKRFTMTEEFQEAYDSKLASSLIASRMVGNLYTASLYMGFRSCLEFEFQKGTDLEGKRFGFGSYGSGSSAMVFSGVIMPAYKEIVRDMNLESEIGNRIKVSLEEYEEIHENKRGPLENILDSKKEFVLVDVENAPEMRGQRKYVFKE
;
A
#
# COMPACT_ATOMS: atom_id res chain seq x y z
N LYS A 1 -25.32 22.78 -26.21
CA LYS A 1 -24.60 22.42 -24.97
C LYS A 1 -24.03 21.04 -25.21
N ASP A 2 -22.72 20.87 -25.02
CA ASP A 2 -22.10 19.54 -25.07
C ASP A 2 -22.80 18.65 -24.03
N PRO A 3 -23.34 17.48 -24.39
CA PRO A 3 -23.98 16.58 -23.44
C PRO A 3 -23.01 16.03 -22.37
N ARG A 4 -21.69 16.22 -22.55
CA ARG A 4 -20.62 15.75 -21.65
C ARG A 4 -20.27 16.75 -20.53
N GLY A 5 -21.27 17.47 -20.01
CA GLY A 5 -21.06 18.58 -19.08
C GLY A 5 -20.61 18.19 -17.66
N THR A 6 -20.63 16.90 -17.32
CA THR A 6 -20.22 16.39 -16.00
C THR A 6 -19.26 15.22 -16.13
N ILE A 7 -18.48 14.93 -15.07
CA ILE A 7 -17.56 13.79 -15.05
C ILE A 7 -18.34 12.48 -15.25
N GLU A 8 -19.52 12.36 -14.65
CA GLU A 8 -20.39 11.19 -14.76
C GLU A 8 -20.83 10.96 -16.21
N SER A 9 -21.14 12.03 -16.95
CA SER A 9 -21.51 11.93 -18.37
C SER A 9 -20.36 11.50 -19.27
N VAL A 10 -19.11 11.84 -18.90
CA VAL A 10 -17.90 11.36 -19.60
C VAL A 10 -17.63 9.90 -19.28
N LEU A 11 -17.75 9.51 -18.00
CA LEU A 11 -17.54 8.13 -17.56
C LEU A 11 -18.59 7.15 -18.10
N ALA A 12 -19.80 7.64 -18.39
CA ALA A 12 -20.88 6.85 -18.98
C ALA A 12 -20.77 6.70 -20.51
N ASP A 13 -19.89 7.45 -21.17
CA ASP A 13 -19.65 7.34 -22.62
C ASP A 13 -18.71 6.15 -22.90
N GLU A 14 -19.29 4.99 -23.19
CA GLU A 14 -18.54 3.74 -23.41
C GLU A 14 -17.55 3.85 -24.58
N GLU A 15 -17.91 4.54 -25.67
CA GLU A 15 -17.04 4.71 -26.83
C GLU A 15 -15.82 5.57 -26.47
N PHE A 16 -16.04 6.67 -25.74
CA PHE A 16 -14.97 7.49 -25.20
C PHE A 16 -14.07 6.69 -24.26
N MET A 17 -14.65 5.97 -23.29
CA MET A 17 -13.88 5.19 -22.32
C MET A 17 -13.06 4.08 -22.97
N GLN A 18 -13.57 3.44 -24.03
CA GLN A 18 -12.82 2.46 -24.80
C GLN A 18 -11.61 3.10 -25.51
N LYS A 19 -11.81 4.25 -26.14
CA LYS A 19 -10.73 5.01 -26.81
C LYS A 19 -9.71 5.55 -25.80
N ASP A 20 -10.15 6.01 -24.64
CA ASP A 20 -9.30 6.47 -23.55
C ASP A 20 -8.45 5.32 -22.99
N HIS A 21 -9.04 4.14 -22.82
CA HIS A 21 -8.30 2.94 -22.42
C HIS A 21 -7.25 2.55 -23.46
N GLU A 22 -7.59 2.55 -24.75
CA GLU A 22 -6.64 2.27 -25.82
C GLU A 22 -5.52 3.32 -25.90
N PHE A 23 -5.87 4.60 -25.78
CA PHE A 23 -4.91 5.69 -25.70
C PHE A 23 -3.96 5.50 -24.51
N THR A 24 -4.49 5.26 -23.31
CA THR A 24 -3.71 5.05 -22.09
C THR A 24 -2.77 3.86 -22.25
N LYS A 25 -3.23 2.76 -22.83
CA LYS A 25 -2.37 1.60 -23.13
C LYS A 25 -1.22 1.97 -24.08
N ARG A 26 -1.49 2.70 -25.16
CA ARG A 26 -0.44 3.13 -26.11
C ARG A 26 0.52 4.15 -25.49
N PHE A 27 -0.02 5.11 -24.74
CA PHE A 27 0.75 6.15 -24.05
C PHE A 27 1.69 5.54 -23.00
N THR A 28 1.20 4.59 -22.22
CA THR A 28 2.05 3.90 -21.24
C THR A 28 3.15 3.07 -21.91
N MET A 29 3.04 2.70 -23.18
CA MET A 29 4.08 1.99 -23.92
C MET A 29 5.13 2.91 -24.57
N THR A 30 5.00 4.24 -24.47
CA THR A 30 6.02 5.14 -25.03
C THR A 30 7.28 5.10 -24.18
N GLU A 31 8.43 5.35 -24.82
CA GLU A 31 9.73 5.37 -24.15
C GLU A 31 9.75 6.43 -23.04
N GLU A 32 9.21 7.62 -23.31
CA GLU A 32 9.20 8.72 -22.34
C GLU A 32 8.36 8.39 -21.10
N PHE A 33 7.24 7.67 -21.26
CA PHE A 33 6.45 7.24 -20.11
C PHE A 33 7.18 6.16 -19.32
N GLN A 34 7.74 5.15 -19.99
CA GLN A 34 8.47 4.07 -19.34
C GLN A 34 9.68 4.61 -18.57
N GLU A 35 10.46 5.51 -19.16
CA GLU A 35 11.56 6.19 -18.47
C GLU A 35 11.09 6.98 -17.25
N ALA A 36 9.99 7.73 -17.37
CA ALA A 36 9.44 8.50 -16.26
C ALA A 36 8.91 7.58 -15.14
N TYR A 37 8.26 6.48 -15.50
CA TYR A 37 7.74 5.48 -14.57
C TYR A 37 8.88 4.77 -13.83
N ASP A 38 9.87 4.28 -14.55
CA ASP A 38 11.00 3.54 -13.99
C ASP A 38 11.85 4.41 -13.07
N SER A 39 12.08 5.67 -13.46
CA SER A 39 12.90 6.61 -12.68
C SER A 39 12.19 7.22 -11.48
N LYS A 40 10.84 7.24 -11.43
CA LYS A 40 10.10 7.99 -10.38
C LYS A 40 9.10 7.15 -9.58
N LEU A 41 8.63 6.02 -10.10
CA LEU A 41 7.52 5.27 -9.52
C LEU A 41 7.83 3.79 -9.29
N ALA A 42 8.61 3.14 -10.15
CA ALA A 42 8.80 1.68 -10.07
C ALA A 42 9.24 1.20 -8.68
N SER A 43 10.20 1.89 -8.06
CA SER A 43 10.72 1.54 -6.73
C SER A 43 9.72 1.75 -5.59
N SER A 44 8.78 2.69 -5.74
CA SER A 44 7.75 2.91 -4.71
C SER A 44 6.67 1.82 -4.72
N LEU A 45 6.60 1.01 -5.78
CA LEU A 45 5.56 -0.02 -5.94
C LEU A 45 6.02 -1.43 -5.54
N ILE A 46 7.31 -1.64 -5.28
CA ILE A 46 7.85 -2.96 -4.96
C ILE A 46 7.24 -3.50 -3.67
N ALA A 47 7.25 -2.71 -2.58
CA ALA A 47 6.63 -3.12 -1.32
C ALA A 47 5.14 -3.43 -1.48
N SER A 48 4.40 -2.58 -2.20
CA SER A 48 2.96 -2.77 -2.44
C SER A 48 2.65 -4.05 -3.20
N ARG A 49 3.53 -4.51 -4.10
CA ARG A 49 3.39 -5.83 -4.75
C ARG A 49 3.55 -6.99 -3.77
N MET A 50 4.31 -6.80 -2.69
CA MET A 50 4.54 -7.82 -1.68
C MET A 50 3.40 -7.89 -0.65
N VAL A 51 2.86 -6.74 -0.23
CA VAL A 51 1.92 -6.63 0.92
C VAL A 51 0.47 -6.32 0.52
N GLY A 52 0.25 -5.79 -0.68
CA GLY A 52 -1.07 -5.33 -1.11
C GLY A 52 -1.43 -3.93 -0.60
N ASN A 53 -2.73 -3.63 -0.59
CA ASN A 53 -3.25 -2.33 -0.19
C ASN A 53 -3.39 -2.24 1.33
N LEU A 54 -2.70 -1.28 1.95
CA LEU A 54 -2.73 -1.00 3.40
C LEU A 54 -3.56 0.25 3.74
N TYR A 55 -4.46 0.67 2.83
CA TYR A 55 -5.25 1.89 2.94
C TYR A 55 -4.39 3.11 3.26
N THR A 56 -4.56 3.69 4.46
CA THR A 56 -3.87 4.92 4.89
C THR A 56 -2.35 4.77 4.92
N ALA A 57 -1.84 3.55 5.13
CA ALA A 57 -0.40 3.29 5.15
C ALA A 57 0.20 3.08 3.74
N SER A 58 -0.61 2.91 2.69
CA SER A 58 -0.11 2.59 1.33
C SER A 58 0.84 3.66 0.77
N LEU A 59 0.56 4.95 1.02
CA LEU A 59 1.43 6.04 0.59
C LEU A 59 2.81 5.95 1.25
N TYR A 60 2.83 5.71 2.56
CA TYR A 60 4.06 5.66 3.35
C TYR A 60 4.84 4.36 3.12
N MET A 61 4.14 3.25 2.86
CA MET A 61 4.75 2.01 2.41
C MET A 61 5.44 2.21 1.06
N GLY A 62 4.82 2.93 0.13
CA GLY A 62 5.44 3.27 -1.14
C GLY A 62 6.64 4.21 -0.98
N PHE A 63 6.58 5.15 -0.04
CA PHE A 63 7.73 5.99 0.29
C PHE A 63 8.91 5.19 0.86
N ARG A 64 8.65 4.35 1.87
CA ARG A 64 9.64 3.43 2.46
C ARG A 64 10.26 2.54 1.39
N SER A 65 9.43 1.96 0.51
CA SER A 65 9.85 1.16 -0.65
C SER A 65 10.82 1.93 -1.54
N CYS A 66 10.47 3.17 -1.90
CA CYS A 66 11.31 3.98 -2.76
C CYS A 66 12.68 4.26 -2.11
N LEU A 67 12.72 4.61 -0.82
CA LEU A 67 13.98 4.80 -0.10
C LEU A 67 14.85 3.55 -0.15
N GLU A 68 14.30 2.39 0.23
CA GLU A 68 15.03 1.12 0.30
C GLU A 68 15.57 0.70 -1.07
N PHE A 69 14.71 0.61 -2.09
CA PHE A 69 15.11 0.04 -3.37
C PHE A 69 15.96 0.99 -4.22
N GLU A 70 15.81 2.31 -4.10
CA GLU A 70 16.74 3.24 -4.72
C GLU A 70 18.12 3.21 -4.03
N PHE A 71 18.16 3.07 -2.71
CA PHE A 71 19.42 2.89 -1.99
C PHE A 71 20.14 1.60 -2.42
N GLN A 72 19.42 0.48 -2.56
CA GLN A 72 19.97 -0.79 -3.05
C GLN A 72 20.52 -0.70 -4.48
N LYS A 73 19.90 0.14 -5.35
CA LYS A 73 20.41 0.43 -6.70
C LYS A 73 21.65 1.34 -6.70
N GLY A 74 22.01 1.93 -5.57
CA GLY A 74 23.07 2.93 -5.46
C GLY A 74 22.66 4.33 -5.91
N THR A 75 21.35 4.60 -6.05
CA THR A 75 20.84 5.93 -6.37
C THR A 75 20.92 6.82 -5.13
N ASP A 76 21.67 7.92 -5.22
CA ASP A 76 21.63 8.95 -4.18
C ASP A 76 20.31 9.74 -4.26
N LEU A 77 19.61 9.81 -3.14
CA LEU A 77 18.36 10.54 -2.98
C LEU A 77 18.56 11.86 -2.21
N GLU A 78 19.74 12.10 -1.64
CA GLU A 78 20.05 13.30 -0.88
C GLU A 78 19.73 14.57 -1.69
N GLY A 79 19.01 15.51 -1.05
CA GLY A 79 18.61 16.78 -1.67
C GLY A 79 17.51 16.65 -2.73
N LYS A 80 17.08 15.44 -3.11
CA LYS A 80 15.98 15.26 -4.09
C LYS A 80 14.63 15.59 -3.44
N ARG A 81 13.74 16.17 -4.25
CA ARG A 81 12.36 16.46 -3.86
C ARG A 81 11.45 15.29 -4.23
N PHE A 82 10.71 14.79 -3.24
CA PHE A 82 9.69 13.76 -3.41
C PHE A 82 8.31 14.40 -3.38
N GLY A 83 7.46 14.03 -4.33
CA GLY A 83 6.05 14.39 -4.36
C GLY A 83 5.20 13.26 -3.79
N PHE A 84 4.16 13.62 -3.04
CA PHE A 84 3.23 12.70 -2.42
C PHE A 84 1.82 13.05 -2.86
N GLY A 85 1.08 12.07 -3.37
CA GLY A 85 -0.34 12.17 -3.68
C GLY A 85 -1.12 11.23 -2.78
N SER A 86 -1.72 11.76 -1.70
CA SER A 86 -2.56 10.99 -0.80
C SER A 86 -4.02 11.08 -1.25
N TYR A 87 -4.72 9.95 -1.28
CA TYR A 87 -6.14 9.87 -1.62
C TYR A 87 -6.91 8.97 -0.65
N GLY A 88 -8.10 9.42 -0.26
CA GLY A 88 -9.09 8.63 0.47
C GLY A 88 -10.48 8.78 -0.13
N SER A 89 -11.15 7.65 -0.39
CA SER A 89 -12.51 7.62 -0.93
C SER A 89 -13.50 8.30 0.01
N GLY A 90 -14.43 9.09 -0.54
CA GLY A 90 -15.37 9.94 0.20
C GLY A 90 -15.30 11.38 -0.29
N SER A 91 -14.09 11.96 -0.28
CA SER A 91 -13.55 12.93 -1.28
C SER A 91 -12.42 13.79 -0.71
N SER A 92 -11.33 13.18 -0.22
CA SER A 92 -10.16 13.97 0.17
C SER A 92 -8.90 13.49 -0.51
N ALA A 93 -8.21 14.45 -1.14
CA ALA A 93 -6.89 14.27 -1.68
C ALA A 93 -5.98 15.38 -1.15
N MET A 94 -4.73 15.04 -0.86
CA MET A 94 -3.71 15.99 -0.47
C MET A 94 -2.45 15.72 -1.27
N VAL A 95 -1.93 16.78 -1.90
CA VAL A 95 -0.65 16.75 -2.58
C VAL A 95 0.35 17.57 -1.78
N PHE A 96 1.48 16.97 -1.43
CA PHE A 96 2.56 17.65 -0.71
C PHE A 96 3.92 17.17 -1.21
N SER A 97 4.99 17.84 -0.79
CA SER A 97 6.35 17.45 -1.16
C SER A 97 7.33 17.65 -0.01
N GLY A 98 8.40 16.85 -0.02
CA GLY A 98 9.50 16.93 0.94
C GLY A 98 10.84 16.83 0.23
N VAL A 99 11.92 17.30 0.87
CA VAL A 99 13.29 17.13 0.39
C VAL A 99 13.98 16.12 1.28
N ILE A 100 14.67 15.14 0.69
CA ILE A 100 15.38 14.11 1.42
C ILE A 100 16.65 14.71 2.05
N MET A 101 16.76 14.58 3.37
CA MET A 101 17.92 15.07 4.13
C MET A 101 19.03 14.00 4.15
N PRO A 102 20.32 14.40 4.25
CA PRO A 102 21.47 13.47 4.15
C PRO A 102 21.40 12.28 5.13
N ALA A 103 20.84 12.50 6.33
CA ALA A 103 20.68 11.48 7.36
C ALA A 103 19.79 10.29 6.94
N TYR A 104 19.06 10.35 5.82
CA TYR A 104 18.26 9.23 5.33
C TYR A 104 19.10 7.96 5.11
N LYS A 105 20.38 8.11 4.72
CA LYS A 105 21.33 7.01 4.48
C LYS A 105 21.55 6.16 5.74
N GLU A 106 21.52 6.79 6.92
CA GLU A 106 21.70 6.09 8.21
C GLU A 106 20.50 5.19 8.53
N ILE A 107 19.30 5.62 8.14
CA ILE A 107 18.05 4.88 8.39
C ILE A 107 17.88 3.75 7.37
N VAL A 108 18.05 4.07 6.09
CA VAL A 108 17.76 3.14 4.98
C VAL A 108 18.75 1.98 4.90
N ARG A 109 19.99 2.15 5.37
CA ARG A 109 21.01 1.09 5.37
C ARG A 109 20.56 -0.15 6.13
N ASP A 110 19.77 0.05 7.16
CA ASP A 110 19.32 -1.03 8.04
C ASP A 110 17.91 -1.53 7.66
N MET A 111 17.29 -0.97 6.61
CA MET A 111 16.00 -1.42 6.10
C MET A 111 16.15 -2.69 5.26
N ASN A 112 15.29 -3.66 5.52
CA ASN A 112 15.14 -4.85 4.68
C ASN A 112 13.69 -5.34 4.78
N LEU A 113 12.84 -4.90 3.84
CA LEU A 113 11.43 -5.23 3.89
C LEU A 113 11.18 -6.74 3.87
N GLU A 114 11.92 -7.49 3.03
CA GLU A 114 11.73 -8.93 2.90
C GLU A 114 12.02 -9.66 4.22
N SER A 115 13.06 -9.24 4.94
CA SER A 115 13.38 -9.77 6.26
C SER A 115 12.39 -9.31 7.33
N GLU A 116 11.95 -8.06 7.28
CA GLU A 116 11.06 -7.45 8.29
C GLU A 116 9.64 -8.02 8.25
N ILE A 117 9.08 -8.28 7.06
CA ILE A 117 7.77 -8.95 6.95
C ILE A 117 7.83 -10.43 7.34
N GLY A 118 9.04 -10.96 7.50
CA GLY A 118 9.30 -12.30 8.02
C GLY A 118 8.85 -13.45 7.10
N ASN A 119 8.91 -14.65 7.67
CA ASN A 119 8.51 -15.89 6.99
C ASN A 119 6.98 -15.98 6.89
N ARG A 120 6.43 -15.37 5.85
CA ARG A 120 5.02 -15.51 5.50
C ARG A 120 4.77 -16.87 4.86
N ILE A 121 3.64 -17.49 5.20
CA ILE A 121 3.18 -18.71 4.52
C ILE A 121 2.12 -18.33 3.50
N LYS A 122 2.08 -19.09 2.40
CA LYS A 122 0.96 -19.05 1.48
C LYS A 122 -0.17 -19.88 2.10
N VAL A 123 -1.34 -19.26 2.27
CA VAL A 123 -2.57 -19.95 2.68
C VAL A 123 -3.37 -20.40 1.45
N SER A 124 -4.24 -21.38 1.61
CA SER A 124 -5.22 -21.76 0.59
C SER A 124 -6.32 -20.69 0.45
N LEU A 125 -7.13 -20.78 -0.60
CA LEU A 125 -8.27 -19.88 -0.77
C LEU A 125 -9.31 -20.12 0.34
N GLU A 126 -9.53 -21.38 0.70
CA GLU A 126 -10.45 -21.78 1.76
C GLU A 126 -10.01 -21.22 3.12
N GLU A 127 -8.71 -21.35 3.46
CA GLU A 127 -8.16 -20.76 4.69
C GLU A 127 -8.31 -19.23 4.71
N TYR A 128 -8.06 -18.58 3.57
CA TYR A 128 -8.26 -17.14 3.43
C TYR A 128 -9.74 -16.75 3.68
N GLU A 129 -10.69 -17.47 3.09
CA GLU A 129 -12.12 -17.22 3.26
C GLU A 129 -12.56 -17.43 4.71
N GLU A 130 -12.04 -18.45 5.40
CA GLU A 130 -12.30 -18.66 6.83
C GLU A 130 -11.84 -17.48 7.69
N ILE A 131 -10.64 -16.94 7.42
CA ILE A 131 -10.13 -15.75 8.13
C ILE A 131 -10.99 -14.52 7.76
N HIS A 132 -11.22 -14.30 6.47
CA HIS A 132 -11.91 -13.12 5.95
C HIS A 132 -13.36 -13.02 6.46
N GLU A 133 -14.05 -14.15 6.55
CA GLU A 133 -15.43 -14.22 7.04
C GLU A 133 -15.52 -14.34 8.56
N ASN A 134 -14.41 -14.23 9.29
CA ASN A 134 -14.32 -14.36 10.75
C ASN A 134 -14.89 -15.68 11.28
N LYS A 135 -14.68 -16.80 10.56
CA LYS A 135 -15.09 -18.14 10.99
C LYS A 135 -14.21 -18.71 12.12
N ARG A 136 -13.07 -18.06 12.38
CA ARG A 136 -12.08 -18.44 13.38
C ARG A 136 -12.11 -17.46 14.56
N GLY A 137 -12.08 -17.98 15.77
CA GLY A 137 -11.98 -17.18 17.00
C GLY A 137 -10.56 -16.64 17.25
N PRO A 138 -10.38 -15.70 18.21
CA PRO A 138 -9.09 -15.08 18.51
C PRO A 138 -7.96 -16.05 18.94
N LEU A 139 -8.31 -17.28 19.32
CA LEU A 139 -7.35 -18.31 19.74
C LEU A 139 -7.12 -19.39 18.68
N GLU A 140 -7.83 -19.34 17.55
CA GLU A 140 -7.77 -20.35 16.47
C GLU A 140 -6.82 -19.92 15.34
N ASN A 141 -5.60 -19.57 15.72
CA ASN A 141 -4.57 -19.05 14.82
C ASN A 141 -4.00 -20.15 13.91
N ILE A 142 -3.69 -19.80 12.66
CA ILE A 142 -2.98 -20.69 11.72
C ILE A 142 -1.47 -20.73 12.02
N LEU A 143 -0.94 -19.61 12.51
CA LEU A 143 0.47 -19.45 12.86
C LEU A 143 0.61 -19.00 14.31
N ASP A 144 1.72 -19.40 14.93
CA ASP A 144 2.14 -18.83 16.20
C ASP A 144 2.60 -17.39 16.02
N SER A 145 2.13 -16.54 16.92
CA SER A 145 2.52 -15.14 17.01
C SER A 145 4.00 -14.98 17.37
N LYS A 146 4.69 -13.97 16.82
CA LYS A 146 6.11 -13.71 17.10
C LYS A 146 6.35 -12.24 17.39
N LYS A 147 6.70 -11.91 18.65
CA LYS A 147 7.03 -10.55 19.11
C LYS A 147 6.01 -9.50 18.69
N GLU A 148 4.74 -9.80 18.89
CA GLU A 148 3.63 -8.97 18.42
C GLU A 148 2.46 -8.92 19.39
N PHE A 149 1.61 -7.92 19.22
CA PHE A 149 0.36 -7.80 19.96
C PHE A 149 -0.75 -8.60 19.26
N VAL A 150 -1.37 -9.52 20.00
CA VAL A 150 -2.49 -10.32 19.51
C VAL A 150 -3.76 -10.06 20.30
N LEU A 151 -4.89 -10.05 19.61
CA LEU A 151 -6.21 -10.05 20.24
C LEU A 151 -6.45 -11.43 20.85
N VAL A 152 -6.79 -11.48 22.14
CA VAL A 152 -7.06 -12.75 22.83
C VAL A 152 -8.50 -12.90 23.31
N ASP A 153 -9.23 -11.79 23.40
CA ASP A 153 -10.60 -11.81 23.90
C ASP A 153 -11.40 -10.59 23.41
N VAL A 154 -12.70 -10.80 23.18
CA VAL A 154 -13.69 -9.76 22.91
C VAL A 154 -14.88 -10.03 23.82
N GLU A 155 -15.07 -9.15 24.80
CA GLU A 155 -16.04 -9.33 25.87
C GLU A 155 -17.49 -9.20 25.35
N ASN A 156 -18.36 -10.07 25.85
CA ASN A 156 -19.77 -10.16 25.46
C ASN A 156 -20.72 -9.88 26.64
N ALA A 157 -20.22 -9.77 27.88
CA ALA A 157 -21.02 -9.37 29.02
C ALA A 157 -21.69 -8.00 28.77
N PRO A 158 -22.97 -7.78 29.16
CA PRO A 158 -23.72 -6.57 28.82
C PRO A 158 -23.00 -5.25 29.15
N GLU A 159 -22.35 -5.19 30.32
CA GLU A 159 -21.66 -3.98 30.83
C GLU A 159 -20.33 -3.70 30.11
N MET A 160 -19.74 -4.71 29.48
CA MET A 160 -18.37 -4.66 28.95
C MET A 160 -18.33 -5.05 27.46
N ARG A 161 -19.49 -5.12 26.81
CA ARG A 161 -19.64 -5.62 25.45
C ARG A 161 -18.75 -4.85 24.48
N GLY A 162 -17.92 -5.58 23.74
CA GLY A 162 -16.99 -5.02 22.78
C GLY A 162 -15.63 -4.61 23.35
N GLN A 163 -15.40 -4.75 24.66
CA GLN A 163 -14.06 -4.61 25.22
C GLN A 163 -13.12 -5.65 24.60
N ARG A 164 -11.97 -5.20 24.11
CA ARG A 164 -10.95 -6.06 23.49
C ARG A 164 -9.75 -6.20 24.42
N LYS A 165 -9.26 -7.42 24.63
CA LYS A 165 -8.05 -7.69 25.41
C LYS A 165 -6.93 -8.15 24.49
N TYR A 166 -5.75 -7.57 24.68
CA TYR A 166 -4.56 -7.85 23.89
C TYR A 166 -3.42 -8.28 24.80
N VAL A 167 -2.54 -9.14 24.28
CA VAL A 167 -1.28 -9.51 24.96
C VAL A 167 -0.12 -9.36 23.98
N PHE A 168 1.03 -8.97 24.49
CA PHE A 168 2.28 -9.07 23.74
C PHE A 168 2.81 -10.50 23.87
N LYS A 169 3.07 -11.15 22.73
CA LYS A 169 3.62 -12.50 22.66
C LYS A 169 5.10 -12.40 22.34
N GLU A 170 5.95 -12.73 23.32
CA GLU A 170 7.41 -12.80 23.17
C GLU A 170 7.88 -13.84 22.15
#